data_AF-A0A2H3E3Z0-F1
#
_entry.id   AF-A0A2H3E3Z0-F1
#
_cell.length_a   1.000
_cell.length_b   1.000
_cell.length_c   1.000
_cell.angle_alpha   90.00
_cell.angle_beta   90.00
_cell.angle_gamma   90.00
#
_symmetry.space_group_name_H-M   'P 1'
#
loop_
_entity.id
_entity.type
_entity.pdbx_description
1 polymer ?
#
loop_
_entity_poly.entity_id
_entity_poly.type
_entity_poly.pdbx_seq_one_letter_code
_entity_poly.pdbx_strand_id
1 'polypeptide(L)'
;MSTLRLCVNALRSSCCRPRRLQYGYLTTRNAHARAALRYPIEAGLGEFLPPAALKVVAVDYQDGLLKQLNEETRGTEYEGMSVVTTLTTSLEDSFNILVSNLASLAINNHFFLDHLKPPPSKGSTHQDEMSSILRTQITDQYGSIAQLKSTFSAATLGMFSSGYVWLVTDSAGRMAIIPTFGAGTLLVRSRQYRAPMDDLKDLDLRRDELVPGEPFYDEYVKEVDEEWDRLAKEEELSEEGAQAMSEADQEELEEMYTPRPNTQPEAFAPVSTFKPPYKKPWQPGEREYHTSSRTLAITDPSSRQSSNSYSEDFSDRLDPSKDDVNNLGDVLYPLFCVSVHEHAWMSTGYGVWGKEEWMKKFWSVLDWAKVSDTYARVASGTGAKFAAKRSLP
;
A
#
# COMPACT_ATOMS: atom_id res chain seq x y z
N MET A 1 95.51 25.41 -20.88
CA MET A 1 94.79 24.98 -22.09
C MET A 1 93.87 23.83 -21.71
N SER A 2 92.56 24.02 -21.92
CA SER A 2 91.49 23.02 -22.14
C SER A 2 91.54 21.69 -21.36
N THR A 3 90.80 21.60 -20.25
CA THR A 3 89.42 21.03 -20.11
C THR A 3 89.34 19.51 -19.93
N LEU A 4 88.95 19.14 -18.71
CA LEU A 4 88.44 17.85 -18.23
C LEU A 4 87.26 17.32 -19.06
N ARG A 5 87.22 16.00 -19.32
CA ARG A 5 85.98 15.23 -19.40
C ARG A 5 86.16 13.85 -18.76
N LEU A 6 85.45 13.63 -17.65
CA LEU A 6 85.10 12.32 -17.12
C LEU A 6 84.13 11.62 -18.09
N CYS A 7 84.34 10.34 -18.36
CA CYS A 7 83.28 9.41 -18.75
C CYS A 7 83.31 8.24 -17.77
N VAL A 8 82.30 8.19 -16.89
CA VAL A 8 82.05 7.12 -15.92
C VAL A 8 81.19 6.06 -16.58
N ASN A 9 81.55 4.81 -16.30
CA ASN A 9 80.89 3.57 -16.69
C ASN A 9 79.37 3.58 -16.43
N ALA A 10 78.59 3.26 -17.47
CA ALA A 10 77.16 2.97 -17.32
C ALA A 10 76.97 1.54 -16.78
N LEU A 11 76.47 1.46 -15.55
CA LEU A 11 75.98 0.23 -14.92
C LEU A 11 74.76 -0.31 -15.68
N ARG A 12 74.80 -1.62 -15.98
CA ARG A 12 73.64 -2.37 -16.48
C ARG A 12 72.59 -2.44 -15.36
N SER A 13 71.47 -1.76 -15.56
CA SER A 13 70.29 -1.92 -14.71
C SER A 13 69.46 -3.11 -15.21
N SER A 14 69.36 -4.14 -14.37
CA SER A 14 68.45 -5.26 -14.55
C SER A 14 67.01 -4.75 -14.47
N CYS A 15 66.32 -4.68 -15.61
CA CYS A 15 64.92 -4.28 -15.66
C CYS A 15 64.05 -5.43 -15.12
N CYS A 16 63.64 -5.33 -13.86
CA CYS A 16 62.57 -6.16 -13.29
C CYS A 16 61.28 -5.87 -14.07
N ARG A 17 60.76 -6.89 -14.78
CA ARG A 17 59.43 -6.80 -15.41
C ARG A 17 58.38 -6.60 -14.31
N PRO A 18 57.47 -5.62 -14.42
CA PRO A 18 56.34 -5.55 -13.52
C PRO A 18 55.45 -6.78 -13.77
N ARG A 19 55.22 -7.57 -12.73
CA ARG A 19 54.16 -8.58 -12.71
C ARG A 19 52.85 -7.85 -13.03
N ARG A 20 52.25 -8.16 -14.18
CA ARG A 20 50.86 -7.80 -14.48
C ARG A 20 50.02 -8.35 -13.33
N LEU A 21 49.55 -7.47 -12.46
CA LEU A 21 48.41 -7.75 -11.59
C LEU A 21 47.27 -8.11 -12.55
N GLN A 22 46.81 -9.36 -12.45
CA GLN A 22 45.57 -9.77 -13.08
C GLN A 22 44.50 -8.82 -12.54
N TYR A 23 43.93 -8.01 -13.43
CA TYR A 23 42.68 -7.33 -13.15
C TYR A 23 41.69 -8.43 -12.75
N GLY A 24 41.35 -8.48 -11.46
CA GLY A 24 40.16 -9.21 -11.04
C GLY A 24 39.02 -8.73 -11.93
N TYR A 25 38.23 -9.66 -12.45
CA TYR A 25 36.94 -9.30 -12.99
C TYR A 25 36.22 -8.54 -11.89
N LEU A 26 36.12 -7.22 -12.04
CA LEU A 26 35.16 -6.44 -11.26
C LEU A 26 33.81 -6.92 -11.75
N THR A 27 33.27 -7.95 -11.10
CA THR A 27 31.86 -8.30 -11.21
C THR A 27 31.09 -7.09 -10.71
N THR A 28 30.63 -6.25 -11.63
CA THR A 28 29.70 -5.19 -11.31
C THR A 28 28.44 -5.86 -10.80
N ARG A 29 28.16 -5.71 -9.51
CA ARG A 29 26.92 -6.17 -8.87
C ARG A 29 25.73 -5.63 -9.67
N ASN A 30 24.81 -6.49 -10.08
CA ASN A 30 23.51 -6.08 -10.62
C ASN A 30 22.56 -5.85 -9.44
N ALA A 31 22.79 -4.77 -8.69
CA ALA A 31 21.94 -4.40 -7.58
C ALA A 31 20.54 -4.00 -8.08
N HIS A 32 19.52 -4.30 -7.29
CA HIS A 32 18.16 -3.87 -7.55
C HIS A 32 18.12 -2.34 -7.64
N ALA A 33 17.62 -1.83 -8.76
CA ALA A 33 17.54 -0.40 -9.04
C ALA A 33 16.14 -0.03 -9.50
N ARG A 34 15.75 1.22 -9.25
CA ARG A 34 14.45 1.74 -9.61
C ARG A 34 14.29 1.82 -11.13
N ALA A 35 13.17 1.32 -11.64
CA ALA A 35 12.79 1.48 -13.04
C ALA A 35 12.35 2.93 -13.31
N ALA A 36 12.75 3.47 -14.47
CA ALA A 36 12.34 4.81 -14.88
C ALA A 36 10.83 4.86 -15.16
N LEU A 37 10.17 5.90 -14.64
CA LEU A 37 8.75 6.15 -14.90
C LEU A 37 8.56 6.77 -16.29
N ARG A 38 7.37 6.58 -16.87
CA ARG A 38 7.01 7.11 -18.21
C ARG A 38 6.79 8.63 -18.22
N TYR A 39 6.75 9.24 -17.05
CA TYR A 39 6.49 10.65 -16.84
C TYR A 39 7.58 11.26 -15.96
N PRO A 40 7.88 12.56 -16.15
CA PRO A 40 8.90 13.24 -15.35
C PRO A 40 8.40 13.47 -13.92
N ILE A 41 9.25 13.12 -12.94
CA ILE A 41 8.96 13.25 -11.51
C ILE A 41 8.77 14.73 -11.13
N GLU A 42 9.54 15.62 -11.76
CA GLU A 42 9.51 17.05 -11.47
C GLU A 42 8.21 17.73 -11.87
N ALA A 43 7.43 17.13 -12.77
CA ALA A 43 6.12 17.67 -13.16
C ALA A 43 5.01 17.28 -12.18
N GLY A 44 5.22 16.26 -11.34
CA GLY A 44 4.17 15.67 -10.53
C GLY A 44 3.06 15.00 -11.37
N LEU A 45 1.96 14.67 -10.71
CA LEU A 45 0.75 14.12 -11.29
C LEU A 45 -0.45 15.04 -10.98
N GLY A 46 -0.31 16.31 -11.34
CA GLY A 46 -1.32 17.33 -11.07
C GLY A 46 -1.57 17.53 -9.57
N GLU A 47 -2.84 17.65 -9.19
CA GLU A 47 -3.21 17.82 -7.78
C GLU A 47 -3.11 16.51 -6.99
N PHE A 48 -3.17 15.34 -7.63
CA PHE A 48 -3.15 14.06 -6.94
C PHE A 48 -1.84 13.82 -6.18
N LEU A 49 -0.71 13.98 -6.88
CA LEU A 49 0.64 13.91 -6.32
C LEU A 49 1.47 15.09 -6.85
N PRO A 50 1.55 16.21 -6.11
CA PRO A 50 2.45 17.32 -6.44
C PRO A 50 3.92 16.84 -6.51
N PRO A 51 4.83 17.56 -7.20
CA PRO A 51 6.21 17.11 -7.43
C PRO A 51 6.94 16.64 -6.16
N ALA A 52 6.80 17.37 -5.04
CA ALA A 52 7.41 16.99 -3.76
C ALA A 52 6.86 15.67 -3.21
N ALA A 53 5.53 15.45 -3.29
CA ALA A 53 4.90 14.22 -2.84
C ALA A 53 5.22 13.03 -3.75
N LEU A 54 5.22 13.26 -5.07
CA LEU A 54 5.62 12.24 -6.04
C LEU A 54 7.08 11.82 -5.80
N LYS A 55 7.99 12.75 -5.47
CA LYS A 55 9.36 12.41 -5.10
C LYS A 55 9.40 11.49 -3.87
N VAL A 56 8.61 11.76 -2.84
CA VAL A 56 8.57 10.91 -1.63
C VAL A 56 8.17 9.47 -1.99
N VAL A 57 7.11 9.28 -2.76
CA VAL A 57 6.58 7.95 -3.08
C VAL A 57 7.42 7.22 -4.14
N ALA A 58 7.80 7.94 -5.20
CA ALA A 58 8.45 7.36 -6.37
C ALA A 58 9.96 7.28 -6.26
N VAL A 59 10.60 8.11 -5.44
CA VAL A 59 12.06 8.13 -5.26
C VAL A 59 12.40 7.69 -3.86
N ASP A 60 12.03 8.46 -2.84
CA ASP A 60 12.57 8.26 -1.49
C ASP A 60 12.14 6.91 -0.89
N TYR A 61 10.84 6.59 -0.99
CA TYR A 61 10.31 5.31 -0.52
C TYR A 61 10.80 4.14 -1.38
N GLN A 62 10.72 4.25 -2.70
CA GLN A 62 11.13 3.18 -3.62
C GLN A 62 12.62 2.86 -3.51
N ASP A 63 13.48 3.88 -3.52
CA ASP A 63 14.93 3.70 -3.40
C ASP A 63 15.30 3.19 -2.00
N GLY A 64 14.57 3.61 -0.96
CA GLY A 64 14.71 3.05 0.39
C GLY A 64 14.44 1.54 0.44
N LEU A 65 13.32 1.09 -0.12
CA LEU A 65 12.97 -0.33 -0.22
C LEU A 65 14.04 -1.13 -0.97
N LEU A 66 14.47 -0.64 -2.13
CA LEU A 66 15.45 -1.32 -2.97
C LEU A 66 16.84 -1.34 -2.34
N LYS A 67 17.23 -0.25 -1.66
CA LYS A 67 18.49 -0.18 -0.92
C LYS A 67 18.51 -1.20 0.22
N GLN A 68 17.43 -1.27 1.00
CA GLN A 68 17.32 -2.24 2.08
C GLN A 68 17.29 -3.67 1.53
N LEU A 69 16.53 -3.93 0.45
CA LEU A 69 16.52 -5.23 -0.21
C LEU A 69 17.93 -5.64 -0.67
N ASN A 70 18.69 -4.72 -1.28
CA ASN A 70 20.07 -4.98 -1.69
C ASN A 70 21.02 -5.29 -0.51
N GLU A 71 20.76 -4.74 0.68
CA GLU A 71 21.51 -5.06 1.89
C GLU A 71 21.18 -6.47 2.37
N GLU A 72 19.89 -6.82 2.46
CA GLU A 72 19.43 -8.13 2.90
C GLU A 72 19.85 -9.26 1.93
N THR A 73 19.88 -8.98 0.62
CA THR A 73 20.29 -9.98 -0.37
C THR A 73 21.81 -10.12 -0.51
N ARG A 74 22.60 -9.28 0.15
CA ARG A 74 24.06 -9.27 -0.03
C ARG A 74 24.69 -10.57 0.48
N GLY A 75 25.46 -11.25 -0.37
CA GLY A 75 26.12 -12.51 -0.06
C GLY A 75 25.18 -13.72 -0.05
N THR A 76 23.91 -13.53 -0.42
CA THR A 76 22.91 -14.60 -0.53
C THR A 76 22.74 -15.04 -1.98
N GLU A 77 21.97 -16.10 -2.21
CA GLU A 77 21.60 -16.54 -3.56
C GLU A 77 20.78 -15.49 -4.35
N TYR A 78 20.16 -14.53 -3.66
CA TYR A 78 19.32 -13.51 -4.25
C TYR A 78 20.09 -12.32 -4.85
N GLU A 79 21.39 -12.15 -4.55
CA GLU A 79 22.18 -10.93 -4.84
C GLU A 79 22.23 -10.53 -6.33
N GLY A 80 22.00 -11.49 -7.25
CA GLY A 80 21.99 -11.27 -8.69
C GLY A 80 20.63 -11.45 -9.37
N MET A 81 19.57 -11.72 -8.59
CA MET A 81 18.24 -11.99 -9.13
C MET A 81 17.47 -10.70 -9.46
N SER A 82 16.46 -10.79 -10.31
CA SER A 82 15.50 -9.69 -10.49
C SER A 82 14.59 -9.59 -9.26
N VAL A 83 14.02 -8.42 -8.95
CA VAL A 83 13.12 -8.26 -7.77
C VAL A 83 11.95 -9.26 -7.81
N VAL A 84 11.39 -9.54 -8.99
CA VAL A 84 10.30 -10.50 -9.17
C VAL A 84 10.77 -11.94 -8.91
N THR A 85 11.96 -12.28 -9.39
CA THR A 85 12.57 -13.60 -9.14
C THR A 85 12.89 -13.75 -7.66
N THR A 86 13.54 -12.76 -7.03
CA THR A 86 13.81 -12.71 -5.59
C THR A 86 12.53 -12.90 -4.79
N LEU A 87 11.44 -12.21 -5.14
CA LEU A 87 10.16 -12.39 -4.47
C LEU A 87 9.63 -13.82 -4.64
N THR A 88 9.62 -14.34 -5.87
CA THR A 88 9.05 -15.67 -6.14
C THR A 88 9.83 -16.76 -5.40
N THR A 89 11.16 -16.70 -5.39
CA THR A 89 12.01 -17.66 -4.70
C THR A 89 11.97 -17.49 -3.18
N SER A 90 12.01 -16.25 -2.67
CA SER A 90 11.95 -16.00 -1.21
C SER A 90 10.61 -16.37 -0.59
N LEU A 91 9.52 -16.44 -1.37
CA LEU A 91 8.23 -16.94 -0.89
C LEU A 91 8.21 -18.46 -0.63
N GLU A 92 9.19 -19.20 -1.16
CA GLU A 92 9.29 -20.64 -0.89
C GLU A 92 9.87 -20.92 0.51
N ASP A 93 10.61 -19.95 1.06
CA ASP A 93 11.32 -20.05 2.34
C ASP A 93 10.70 -19.13 3.41
N SER A 94 10.19 -19.75 4.49
CA SER A 94 9.58 -19.04 5.62
C SER A 94 10.57 -18.20 6.43
N PHE A 95 11.88 -18.36 6.27
CA PHE A 95 12.88 -17.56 6.99
C PHE A 95 13.21 -16.24 6.29
N ASN A 96 12.86 -16.09 5.01
CA ASN A 96 13.19 -14.91 4.20
C ASN A 96 12.04 -13.88 4.14
N ILE A 97 11.31 -13.73 5.26
CA ILE A 97 10.12 -12.85 5.35
C ILE A 97 10.47 -11.40 5.00
N LEU A 98 11.59 -10.87 5.51
CA LEU A 98 11.98 -9.49 5.26
C LEU A 98 12.27 -9.24 3.77
N VAL A 99 13.04 -10.12 3.13
CA VAL A 99 13.35 -10.09 1.69
C VAL A 99 12.05 -10.13 0.88
N SER A 100 11.15 -11.07 1.19
CA SER A 100 9.87 -11.21 0.49
C SER A 100 8.96 -9.98 0.67
N ASN A 101 8.94 -9.38 1.87
CA ASN A 101 8.12 -8.20 2.15
C ASN A 101 8.68 -6.97 1.43
N LEU A 102 9.99 -6.73 1.48
CA LEU A 102 10.65 -5.62 0.78
C LEU A 102 10.47 -5.73 -0.73
N ALA A 103 10.66 -6.93 -1.30
CA ALA A 103 10.45 -7.18 -2.72
C ALA A 103 8.97 -6.98 -3.12
N SER A 104 8.03 -7.46 -2.30
CA SER A 104 6.59 -7.26 -2.54
C SER A 104 6.20 -5.79 -2.53
N LEU A 105 6.64 -5.03 -1.52
CA LEU A 105 6.37 -3.60 -1.43
C LEU A 105 6.97 -2.84 -2.61
N ALA A 106 8.21 -3.16 -3.01
CA ALA A 106 8.88 -2.50 -4.12
C ALA A 106 8.19 -2.75 -5.46
N ILE A 107 7.71 -3.97 -5.70
CA ILE A 107 6.97 -4.32 -6.93
C ILE A 107 5.56 -3.70 -6.89
N ASN A 108 4.86 -3.75 -5.77
CA ASN A 108 3.53 -3.17 -5.65
C ASN A 108 3.55 -1.65 -5.86
N ASN A 109 4.51 -0.94 -5.26
CA ASN A 109 4.66 0.49 -5.42
C ASN A 109 5.04 0.86 -6.87
N HIS A 110 5.93 0.08 -7.48
CA HIS A 110 6.24 0.26 -8.90
C HIS A 110 5.01 0.05 -9.79
N PHE A 111 4.21 -1.00 -9.53
CA PHE A 111 2.98 -1.29 -10.27
C PHE A 111 1.96 -0.16 -10.10
N PHE A 112 1.78 0.36 -8.89
CA PHE A 112 0.92 1.52 -8.62
C PHE A 112 1.32 2.72 -9.50
N LEU A 113 2.59 3.13 -9.45
CA LEU A 113 3.09 4.30 -10.18
C LEU A 113 3.05 4.11 -11.71
N ASP A 114 3.37 2.92 -12.20
CA ASP A 114 3.38 2.61 -13.64
C ASP A 114 1.97 2.62 -14.26
N HIS A 115 0.89 2.62 -13.46
CA HIS A 115 -0.50 2.79 -13.92
C HIS A 115 -1.01 4.24 -13.85
N LEU A 116 -0.15 5.20 -13.50
CA LEU A 116 -0.49 6.61 -13.46
C LEU A 116 0.09 7.34 -14.66
N LYS A 117 -0.53 8.46 -15.02
CA LYS A 117 0.04 9.43 -15.94
C LYS A 117 -0.44 10.85 -15.63
N PRO A 118 0.30 11.89 -16.04
CA PRO A 118 -0.08 13.27 -15.78
C PRO A 118 -1.46 13.59 -16.37
N PRO A 119 -2.33 14.29 -15.63
CA PRO A 119 -3.67 14.59 -16.11
C PRO A 119 -3.61 15.50 -17.35
N PRO A 120 -4.56 15.38 -18.31
CA PRO A 120 -4.49 16.12 -19.57
C PRO A 120 -4.71 17.62 -19.38
N SER A 121 -5.59 17.99 -18.46
CA SER A 121 -5.87 19.36 -18.00
C SER A 121 -6.45 19.34 -16.58
N LYS A 122 -6.48 20.48 -15.90
CA LYS A 122 -7.02 20.57 -14.52
C LYS A 122 -8.47 20.10 -14.47
N GLY A 123 -8.76 19.11 -13.63
CA GLY A 123 -10.11 18.55 -13.43
C GLY A 123 -10.57 17.56 -14.51
N SER A 124 -9.76 17.28 -15.53
CA SER A 124 -10.06 16.25 -16.53
C SER A 124 -9.52 14.88 -16.10
N THR A 125 -9.98 13.83 -16.77
CA THR A 125 -9.58 12.44 -16.51
C THR A 125 -9.23 11.75 -17.82
N HIS A 126 -8.51 10.63 -17.76
CA HIS A 126 -8.22 9.81 -18.94
C HIS A 126 -9.34 8.82 -19.30
N GLN A 127 -10.53 8.98 -18.73
CA GLN A 127 -11.63 8.01 -18.88
C GLN A 127 -12.08 7.85 -20.34
N ASP A 128 -11.88 8.85 -21.19
CA ASP A 128 -12.21 8.79 -22.62
C ASP A 128 -11.31 7.84 -23.41
N GLU A 129 -10.12 7.53 -22.88
CA GLU A 129 -9.19 6.56 -23.48
C GLU A 129 -9.55 5.11 -23.14
N MET A 130 -10.58 4.90 -22.30
CA MET A 130 -11.09 3.58 -21.95
C MET A 130 -11.70 2.89 -23.18
N SER A 131 -11.25 1.67 -23.46
CA SER A 131 -11.81 0.85 -24.55
C SER A 131 -13.30 0.55 -24.35
N SER A 132 -14.03 0.37 -25.45
CA SER A 132 -15.45 -0.01 -25.43
C SER A 132 -15.68 -1.35 -24.73
N ILE A 133 -14.79 -2.33 -24.93
CA ILE A 133 -14.88 -3.66 -24.33
C ILE A 133 -14.83 -3.57 -22.79
N LEU A 134 -13.82 -2.86 -22.25
CA LEU A 134 -13.71 -2.66 -20.81
C LEU A 134 -14.92 -1.87 -20.27
N ARG A 135 -15.35 -0.84 -20.99
CA ARG A 135 -16.51 -0.03 -20.60
C ARG A 135 -17.77 -0.87 -20.48
N THR A 136 -18.06 -1.71 -21.48
CA THR A 136 -19.21 -2.62 -21.47
C THR A 136 -19.13 -3.56 -20.27
N GLN A 137 -17.99 -4.20 -20.03
CA GLN A 137 -17.86 -5.11 -18.90
C GLN A 137 -18.06 -4.40 -17.54
N ILE A 138 -17.53 -3.18 -17.38
CA ILE A 138 -17.74 -2.39 -16.16
C ILE A 138 -19.23 -2.07 -15.98
N THR A 139 -19.90 -1.67 -17.05
CA THR A 139 -21.34 -1.40 -17.03
C THR A 139 -22.14 -2.67 -16.72
N ASP A 140 -21.76 -3.83 -17.24
CA ASP A 140 -22.47 -5.08 -17.00
C ASP A 140 -22.32 -5.56 -15.55
N GLN A 141 -21.13 -5.41 -14.95
CA GLN A 141 -20.86 -5.91 -13.59
C GLN A 141 -21.18 -4.90 -12.47
N TYR A 142 -20.90 -3.62 -12.68
CA TYR A 142 -21.08 -2.57 -11.67
C TYR A 142 -22.24 -1.63 -12.00
N GLY A 143 -22.92 -1.78 -13.14
CA GLY A 143 -23.97 -0.89 -13.61
C GLY A 143 -23.44 0.39 -14.28
N SER A 144 -22.37 0.99 -13.76
CA SER A 144 -21.72 2.15 -14.39
C SER A 144 -20.27 2.34 -13.92
N ILE A 145 -19.50 3.14 -14.67
CA ILE A 145 -18.15 3.55 -14.27
C ILE A 145 -18.19 4.36 -12.96
N ALA A 146 -19.22 5.19 -12.77
CA ALA A 146 -19.40 5.95 -11.53
C ALA A 146 -19.60 5.02 -10.32
N GLN A 147 -20.38 3.95 -10.50
CA GLN A 147 -20.60 2.95 -9.46
C GLN A 147 -19.33 2.16 -9.16
N LEU A 148 -18.57 1.75 -10.19
CA LEU A 148 -17.24 1.14 -9.99
C LEU A 148 -16.33 2.06 -9.16
N LYS A 149 -16.23 3.34 -9.53
CA LYS A 149 -15.41 4.32 -8.80
C LYS A 149 -15.87 4.46 -7.35
N SER A 150 -17.18 4.49 -7.11
CA SER A 150 -17.77 4.55 -5.77
C SER A 150 -17.43 3.31 -4.95
N THR A 151 -17.67 2.10 -5.48
CA THR A 151 -17.39 0.84 -4.78
C THR A 151 -15.90 0.67 -4.50
N PHE A 152 -15.03 1.00 -5.46
CA PHE A 152 -13.58 0.96 -5.27
C PHE A 152 -13.13 1.96 -4.20
N SER A 153 -13.64 3.20 -4.26
CA SER A 153 -13.29 4.23 -3.27
C SER A 153 -13.78 3.85 -1.88
N ALA A 154 -14.96 3.24 -1.75
CA ALA A 154 -15.48 2.75 -0.48
C ALA A 154 -14.59 1.64 0.11
N ALA A 155 -14.12 0.69 -0.71
CA ALA A 155 -13.17 -0.34 -0.29
C ALA A 155 -11.83 0.27 0.17
N THR A 156 -11.33 1.27 -0.56
CA THR A 156 -10.13 2.02 -0.15
C THR A 156 -10.33 2.74 1.17
N LEU A 157 -11.45 3.44 1.37
CA LEU A 157 -11.72 4.19 2.59
C LEU A 157 -11.90 3.28 3.82
N GLY A 158 -12.61 2.16 3.67
CA GLY A 158 -12.81 1.18 4.74
C GLY A 158 -11.55 0.45 5.19
N MET A 159 -10.46 0.55 4.43
CA MET A 159 -9.17 -0.04 4.79
C MET A 159 -8.39 0.86 5.75
N PHE A 160 -8.57 0.68 7.06
CA PHE A 160 -7.90 1.49 8.10
C PHE A 160 -6.42 1.15 8.34
N SER A 161 -5.86 0.18 7.61
CA SER A 161 -4.46 -0.23 7.71
C SER A 161 -3.70 0.05 6.41
N SER A 162 -2.38 -0.10 6.46
CA SER A 162 -1.51 0.07 5.29
C SER A 162 -1.60 -1.12 4.33
N GLY A 163 -1.40 -0.86 3.04
CA GLY A 163 -1.42 -1.90 2.01
C GLY A 163 -1.87 -1.36 0.65
N TYR A 164 -2.53 -2.20 -0.15
CA TYR A 164 -2.94 -1.88 -1.52
C TYR A 164 -4.37 -2.35 -1.78
N VAL A 165 -5.14 -1.57 -2.53
CA VAL A 165 -6.43 -2.01 -3.08
C VAL A 165 -6.29 -2.21 -4.58
N TRP A 166 -6.71 -3.37 -5.06
CA TRP A 166 -6.51 -3.84 -6.42
C TRP A 166 -7.86 -3.96 -7.12
N LEU A 167 -7.92 -3.51 -8.37
CA LEU A 167 -8.93 -3.99 -9.31
C LEU A 167 -8.28 -5.12 -10.08
N VAL A 168 -8.89 -6.30 -10.05
CA VAL A 168 -8.41 -7.48 -10.75
C VAL A 168 -9.45 -7.96 -11.73
N THR A 169 -9.02 -8.77 -12.70
CA THR A 169 -9.91 -9.55 -13.56
C THR A 169 -9.46 -11.00 -13.62
N ASP A 170 -10.40 -11.93 -13.77
CA ASP A 170 -10.08 -13.33 -14.06
C ASP A 170 -9.95 -13.58 -15.58
N SER A 171 -9.65 -14.83 -15.96
CA SER A 171 -9.59 -15.25 -17.36
C SER A 171 -10.94 -15.18 -18.08
N ALA A 172 -12.05 -15.18 -17.35
CA ALA A 172 -13.41 -15.02 -17.89
C ALA A 172 -13.78 -13.54 -18.09
N GLY A 173 -12.90 -12.60 -17.75
CA GLY A 173 -13.14 -11.16 -17.86
C GLY A 173 -14.02 -10.58 -16.75
N ARG A 174 -14.34 -11.34 -15.70
CA ARG A 174 -15.05 -10.85 -14.51
C ARG A 174 -14.06 -10.06 -13.65
N MET A 175 -14.52 -8.95 -13.09
CA MET A 175 -13.73 -8.08 -12.23
C MET A 175 -14.07 -8.24 -10.75
N ALA A 176 -13.07 -8.01 -9.90
CA ALA A 176 -13.21 -7.97 -8.44
C ALA A 176 -12.31 -6.88 -7.84
N ILE A 177 -12.71 -6.36 -6.68
CA ILE A 177 -11.93 -5.41 -5.89
C ILE A 177 -11.39 -6.16 -4.68
N ILE A 178 -10.07 -6.16 -4.50
CA ILE A 178 -9.41 -6.96 -3.47
C ILE A 178 -8.43 -6.06 -2.70
N PRO A 179 -8.56 -5.93 -1.37
CA PRO A 179 -7.54 -5.32 -0.54
C PRO A 179 -6.43 -6.33 -0.17
N THR A 180 -5.18 -5.88 -0.14
CA THR A 180 -4.07 -6.60 0.48
C THR A 180 -3.43 -5.72 1.55
N PHE A 181 -3.12 -6.31 2.70
CA PHE A 181 -2.58 -5.58 3.86
C PHE A 181 -1.06 -5.71 3.95
N GLY A 182 -0.41 -4.66 4.45
CA GLY A 182 1.05 -4.55 4.57
C GLY A 182 1.75 -4.86 3.25
N ALA A 183 2.66 -5.85 3.28
CA ALA A 183 3.41 -6.30 2.11
C ALA A 183 2.68 -7.36 1.25
N GLY A 184 1.38 -7.60 1.46
CA GLY A 184 0.61 -8.51 0.62
C GLY A 184 0.55 -8.05 -0.84
N THR A 185 0.66 -9.00 -1.78
CA THR A 185 0.69 -8.71 -3.23
C THR A 185 -0.17 -9.70 -4.01
N LEU A 186 -0.81 -9.22 -5.08
CA LEU A 186 -1.48 -10.05 -6.09
C LEU A 186 -0.64 -10.25 -7.35
N LEU A 187 0.60 -9.74 -7.37
CA LEU A 187 1.49 -9.84 -8.53
C LEU A 187 2.26 -11.16 -8.57
N VAL A 188 2.30 -11.88 -7.44
CA VAL A 188 2.94 -13.20 -7.33
C VAL A 188 1.95 -14.20 -6.76
N ARG A 189 1.82 -15.34 -7.46
CA ARG A 189 0.80 -16.37 -7.21
C ARG A 189 1.12 -17.26 -6.01
N SER A 190 2.41 -17.42 -5.69
CA SER A 190 2.89 -18.46 -4.78
C SER A 190 2.87 -18.09 -3.31
N ARG A 191 2.22 -16.97 -2.91
CA ARG A 191 2.19 -16.56 -1.50
C ARG A 191 1.18 -17.40 -0.71
N GLN A 192 1.58 -18.61 -0.36
CA GLN A 192 0.94 -19.37 0.71
C GLN A 192 1.60 -18.98 2.03
N TYR A 193 0.81 -18.63 3.03
CA TYR A 193 1.28 -18.44 4.39
C TYR A 193 1.74 -19.80 4.94
N ARG A 194 3.05 -19.98 5.04
CA ARG A 194 3.68 -21.13 5.69
C ARG A 194 4.16 -20.69 7.07
N ALA A 195 3.28 -20.74 8.05
CA ALA A 195 3.76 -20.75 9.44
C ALA A 195 4.60 -22.03 9.64
N PRO A 196 5.66 -21.99 10.45
CA PRO A 196 6.25 -23.19 11.02
C PRO A 196 5.19 -23.87 11.88
N MET A 197 4.34 -24.68 11.27
CA MET A 197 3.28 -25.43 11.96
C MET A 197 3.88 -26.37 13.00
N ASP A 198 5.16 -26.75 12.88
CA ASP A 198 5.85 -27.61 13.85
C ASP A 198 6.01 -26.93 15.21
N ASP A 199 6.25 -25.62 15.28
CA ASP A 199 6.34 -24.87 16.56
C ASP A 199 4.96 -24.51 17.13
N LEU A 200 3.92 -24.58 16.30
CA LEU A 200 2.52 -24.32 16.69
C LEU A 200 1.77 -25.57 17.14
N LYS A 201 2.35 -26.77 16.99
CA LYS A 201 1.74 -28.05 17.40
C LYS A 201 1.64 -28.21 18.92
N ASP A 202 2.57 -27.61 19.66
CA ASP A 202 2.61 -27.63 21.13
C ASP A 202 1.81 -26.49 21.77
N LEU A 203 1.39 -25.51 20.97
CA LEU A 203 0.41 -24.52 21.39
C LEU A 203 -0.97 -25.15 21.18
N ASP A 204 -1.69 -25.39 22.29
CA ASP A 204 -3.09 -25.80 22.24
C ASP A 204 -3.91 -24.63 21.68
N LEU A 205 -3.92 -24.47 20.35
CA LEU A 205 -4.75 -23.54 19.61
C LEU A 205 -6.21 -24.02 19.55
N ARG A 206 -6.66 -24.79 20.53
CA ARG A 206 -8.06 -24.72 20.91
C ARG A 206 -8.31 -23.25 21.18
N ARG A 207 -9.10 -22.63 20.30
CA ARG A 207 -9.79 -21.40 20.65
C ARG A 207 -10.58 -21.73 21.92
N ASP A 208 -9.99 -21.49 23.07
CA ASP A 208 -10.75 -20.94 24.17
C ASP A 208 -11.22 -19.59 23.61
N GLU A 209 -12.37 -19.62 22.92
CA GLU A 209 -13.06 -18.39 22.59
C GLU A 209 -13.12 -17.61 23.92
N LEU A 210 -12.71 -16.34 23.92
CA LEU A 210 -12.95 -15.47 25.06
C LEU A 210 -14.48 -15.33 25.17
N VAL A 211 -15.09 -16.23 25.92
CA VAL A 211 -16.53 -16.31 26.10
C VAL A 211 -16.90 -15.28 27.17
N PRO A 212 -17.84 -14.36 26.90
CA PRO A 212 -18.38 -13.48 27.93
C PRO A 212 -18.87 -14.30 29.13
N GLY A 213 -18.43 -13.96 30.34
CA GLY A 213 -18.70 -14.74 31.56
C GLY A 213 -17.53 -15.58 32.08
N GLU A 214 -16.41 -15.65 31.36
CA GLU A 214 -15.16 -16.17 31.91
C GLU A 214 -14.51 -15.12 32.83
N PRO A 215 -14.02 -15.50 34.03
CA PRO A 215 -13.52 -14.55 35.03
C PRO A 215 -12.43 -13.62 34.50
N PHE A 216 -11.55 -14.13 33.63
CA PHE A 216 -10.47 -13.34 33.03
C PHE A 216 -10.98 -12.28 32.04
N TYR A 217 -11.99 -12.60 31.23
CA TYR A 217 -12.55 -11.65 30.27
C TYR A 217 -13.33 -10.53 30.99
N ASP A 218 -14.14 -10.91 31.97
CA ASP A 218 -14.97 -9.94 32.71
C ASP A 218 -14.11 -9.04 33.60
N GLU A 219 -13.03 -9.56 34.20
CA GLU A 219 -12.05 -8.78 34.97
C GLU A 219 -11.28 -7.82 34.05
N TYR A 220 -10.77 -8.29 32.91
CA TYR A 220 -10.06 -7.44 31.94
C TYR A 220 -10.95 -6.32 31.39
N VAL A 221 -12.18 -6.63 30.98
CA VAL A 221 -13.13 -5.62 30.48
C VAL A 221 -13.45 -4.59 31.56
N LYS A 222 -13.65 -5.03 32.80
CA LYS A 222 -13.94 -4.14 33.92
C LYS A 222 -12.76 -3.24 34.26
N GLU A 223 -11.54 -3.76 34.26
CA GLU A 223 -10.33 -2.95 34.47
C GLU A 223 -10.18 -1.87 33.40
N VAL A 224 -10.40 -2.24 32.13
CA VAL A 224 -10.37 -1.30 31.01
C VAL A 224 -11.46 -0.24 31.19
N ASP A 225 -12.72 -0.63 31.39
CA ASP A 225 -13.84 0.31 31.56
C ASP A 225 -13.62 1.28 32.74
N GLU A 226 -13.11 0.79 33.88
CA GLU A 226 -12.79 1.63 35.04
C GLU A 226 -11.64 2.61 34.76
N GLU A 227 -10.65 2.21 33.95
CA GLU A 227 -9.56 3.09 33.53
C GLU A 227 -10.06 4.20 32.59
N TRP A 228 -10.89 3.87 31.60
CA TRP A 228 -11.48 4.85 30.69
C TRP A 228 -12.41 5.83 31.42
N ASP A 229 -13.22 5.37 32.37
CA ASP A 229 -14.08 6.21 33.20
C ASP A 229 -13.29 7.16 34.11
N ARG A 230 -12.12 6.72 34.61
CA ARG A 230 -11.23 7.57 35.39
C ARG A 230 -10.62 8.68 34.53
N LEU A 231 -10.12 8.34 33.35
CA LEU A 231 -9.52 9.30 32.42
C LEU A 231 -10.54 10.36 31.97
N ALA A 232 -11.77 9.96 31.68
CA ALA A 232 -12.85 10.90 31.32
C ALA A 232 -13.13 11.91 32.45
N LYS A 233 -13.12 11.46 33.71
CA LYS A 233 -13.32 12.34 34.88
C LYS A 233 -12.13 13.28 35.12
N GLU A 234 -10.91 12.81 34.88
CA GLU A 234 -9.70 13.65 34.98
C GLU A 234 -9.69 14.75 33.90
N GLU A 235 -10.20 14.47 32.70
CA GLU A 235 -10.36 15.44 31.62
C GLU A 235 -11.44 16.48 31.96
N GLU A 236 -12.60 16.06 32.47
CA GLU A 236 -13.67 16.97 32.93
C GLU A 236 -13.20 17.87 34.10
N LEU A 237 -12.45 17.32 35.08
CA LEU A 237 -11.88 18.10 36.18
C LEU A 237 -10.82 19.11 35.72
N SER A 238 -10.09 18.79 34.65
CA SER A 238 -9.13 19.70 34.02
C SER A 238 -9.82 20.83 33.28
N GLU A 239 -10.93 20.55 32.57
CA GLU A 239 -11.71 21.59 31.87
C GLU A 239 -12.48 22.50 32.83
N GLU A 240 -13.06 21.95 33.91
CA GLU A 240 -13.69 22.73 34.98
C GLU A 240 -12.66 23.56 35.77
N GLY A 241 -11.46 23.02 36.00
CA GLY A 241 -10.33 23.74 36.59
C GLY A 241 -9.83 24.90 35.71
N ALA A 242 -9.86 24.73 34.40
CA ALA A 242 -9.54 25.80 33.43
C ALA A 242 -10.63 26.87 33.36
N GLN A 243 -11.90 26.52 33.59
CA GLN A 243 -13.02 27.48 33.69
C GLN A 243 -13.11 28.19 35.05
N ALA A 244 -12.45 27.67 36.09
CA ALA A 244 -12.40 28.27 37.43
C ALA A 244 -11.20 29.19 37.68
N MET A 245 -10.36 29.43 36.67
CA MET A 245 -9.30 30.46 36.73
C MET A 245 -9.91 31.86 36.84
N SER A 246 -9.34 32.69 37.72
CA SER A 246 -9.86 34.02 38.02
C SER A 246 -9.66 35.00 36.85
N GLU A 247 -10.50 36.03 36.72
CA GLU A 247 -10.34 37.11 35.73
C GLU A 247 -8.94 37.77 35.79
N ALA A 248 -8.25 37.67 36.93
CA ALA A 248 -6.89 38.20 37.11
C ALA A 248 -5.81 37.34 36.41
N ASP A 249 -6.02 36.03 36.25
CA ASP A 249 -5.09 35.14 35.56
C ASP A 249 -5.26 35.20 34.03
N GLN A 250 -6.40 35.71 33.56
CA GLN A 250 -6.69 35.94 32.14
C GLN A 250 -5.96 37.18 31.59
N GLU A 251 -5.82 38.26 32.38
CA GLU A 251 -5.05 39.45 31.96
C GLU A 251 -3.54 39.17 31.84
N GLU A 252 -2.96 38.33 32.70
CA GLU A 252 -1.53 37.99 32.65
C GLU A 252 -1.17 37.05 31.47
N LEU A 253 -2.13 36.22 31.04
CA LEU A 253 -2.02 35.38 29.84
C LEU A 253 -2.28 36.15 28.53
N GLU A 254 -3.18 37.15 28.53
CA GLU A 254 -3.39 38.04 27.39
C GLU A 254 -2.17 38.93 27.14
N GLU A 255 -1.46 39.39 28.17
CA GLU A 255 -0.24 40.19 28.03
C GLU A 255 0.93 39.37 27.42
N MET A 256 1.01 38.08 27.73
CA MET A 256 2.01 37.15 27.18
C MET A 256 1.80 36.79 25.69
N TYR A 257 0.56 36.92 25.19
CA TYR A 257 0.18 36.61 23.80
C TYR A 257 -0.13 37.83 22.94
N THR A 258 0.21 39.05 23.39
CA THR A 258 0.14 40.22 22.51
C THR A 258 1.27 40.19 21.45
N PRO A 259 0.96 40.14 20.14
CA PRO A 259 1.97 40.31 19.11
C PRO A 259 2.47 41.76 19.13
N ARG A 260 3.79 41.98 19.16
CA ARG A 260 4.36 43.33 18.97
C ARG A 260 3.88 43.92 17.64
N PRO A 261 3.44 45.19 17.59
CA PRO A 261 2.88 45.75 16.39
C PRO A 261 3.99 46.00 15.37
N ASN A 262 3.89 45.39 14.19
CA ASN A 262 4.57 45.90 13.02
C ASN A 262 3.62 45.91 11.81
N THR A 263 3.13 47.13 11.54
CA THR A 263 2.84 47.72 10.23
C THR A 263 2.10 46.87 9.17
N GLN A 264 0.80 47.15 9.01
CA GLN A 264 0.07 46.90 7.74
C GLN A 264 0.58 47.84 6.62
N PRO A 265 0.27 47.53 5.35
CA PRO A 265 -0.94 48.12 4.77
C PRO A 265 -1.85 47.12 4.00
N GLU A 266 -3.17 47.30 4.21
CA GLU A 266 -4.31 47.35 3.24
C GLU A 266 -4.46 46.26 2.16
N ALA A 267 -5.63 45.78 1.70
CA ALA A 267 -7.09 45.81 1.94
C ALA A 267 -7.65 44.71 0.98
N PHE A 268 -8.72 43.94 1.24
CA PHE A 268 -10.13 44.24 0.88
C PHE A 268 -11.07 43.04 1.19
N ALA A 269 -12.26 43.40 1.75
CA ALA A 269 -13.63 42.85 1.59
C ALA A 269 -14.12 41.53 2.28
N PRO A 270 -15.40 41.48 2.77
CA PRO A 270 -15.91 40.45 3.68
C PRO A 270 -16.81 39.39 2.98
N VAL A 271 -16.88 38.16 3.51
CA VAL A 271 -17.90 37.17 3.12
C VAL A 271 -18.51 36.47 4.35
N SER A 272 -19.80 36.75 4.54
CA SER A 272 -20.91 35.91 4.99
C SER A 272 -20.74 34.95 6.17
N THR A 273 -21.42 35.27 7.28
CA THR A 273 -21.68 34.39 8.42
C THR A 273 -22.82 33.40 8.13
N PHE A 274 -22.58 32.11 8.37
CA PHE A 274 -23.63 31.09 8.48
C PHE A 274 -23.46 30.36 9.81
N LYS A 275 -24.49 30.36 10.67
CA LYS A 275 -24.54 29.60 11.93
C LYS A 275 -25.41 28.34 11.76
N PRO A 276 -25.00 27.16 12.22
CA PRO A 276 -25.87 25.98 12.27
C PRO A 276 -26.82 26.02 13.49
N PRO A 277 -27.96 25.29 13.45
CA PRO A 277 -28.97 25.34 14.51
C PRO A 277 -28.61 24.46 15.71
N TYR A 278 -29.01 24.94 16.89
CA TYR A 278 -28.93 24.31 18.21
C TYR A 278 -29.53 22.90 18.26
N LYS A 279 -28.83 21.95 18.89
CA LYS A 279 -29.41 20.68 19.39
C LYS A 279 -29.84 20.86 20.86
N LYS A 280 -30.99 20.27 21.22
CA LYS A 280 -31.55 20.27 22.58
C LYS A 280 -30.73 19.38 23.54
N PRO A 281 -30.74 19.64 24.87
CA PRO A 281 -30.04 18.83 25.87
C PRO A 281 -30.73 17.48 26.12
N TRP A 282 -29.92 16.47 26.42
CA TRP A 282 -30.27 15.07 26.67
C TRP A 282 -31.00 14.89 28.01
N GLN A 283 -31.99 13.98 28.09
CA GLN A 283 -32.58 13.53 29.35
C GLN A 283 -32.25 12.04 29.59
N PRO A 284 -32.01 11.60 30.85
CA PRO A 284 -31.58 10.24 31.14
C PRO A 284 -32.80 9.34 31.38
N GLY A 285 -32.99 8.34 30.53
CA GLY A 285 -33.95 7.28 30.80
C GLY A 285 -34.61 6.67 29.57
N GLU A 286 -33.85 6.01 28.71
CA GLU A 286 -34.32 4.87 27.90
C GLU A 286 -33.08 4.10 27.43
N ARG A 287 -32.80 2.98 28.11
CA ARG A 287 -31.79 2.00 27.68
C ARG A 287 -32.44 1.15 26.59
N GLU A 288 -32.08 1.39 25.34
CA GLU A 288 -32.20 0.38 24.29
C GLU A 288 -30.81 -0.24 24.05
N TYR A 289 -30.73 -1.54 24.29
CA TYR A 289 -29.52 -2.34 24.17
C TYR A 289 -29.03 -2.37 22.71
N HIS A 290 -27.86 -1.78 22.45
CA HIS A 290 -27.12 -2.04 21.21
C HIS A 290 -26.12 -3.17 21.45
N THR A 291 -26.54 -4.40 21.12
CA THR A 291 -25.64 -5.50 20.81
C THR A 291 -25.52 -5.59 19.29
N SER A 292 -24.29 -5.70 18.81
CA SER A 292 -23.82 -6.31 17.56
C SER A 292 -24.70 -6.20 16.31
N SER A 293 -24.14 -5.59 15.27
CA SER A 293 -24.59 -5.64 13.87
C SER A 293 -25.08 -7.04 13.46
N ARG A 294 -26.39 -7.24 13.51
CA ARG A 294 -27.11 -8.38 12.96
C ARG A 294 -27.77 -7.93 11.67
N THR A 295 -27.07 -8.05 10.55
CA THR A 295 -27.72 -7.95 9.24
C THR A 295 -28.60 -9.18 9.06
N LEU A 296 -29.92 -8.98 9.07
CA LEU A 296 -30.90 -10.02 8.81
C LEU A 296 -30.79 -10.47 7.35
N ALA A 297 -30.60 -11.78 7.21
CA ALA A 297 -30.73 -12.52 5.97
C ALA A 297 -32.17 -12.48 5.44
N ILE A 298 -32.29 -12.29 4.12
CA ILE A 298 -33.38 -12.87 3.34
C ILE A 298 -32.73 -13.88 2.39
N THR A 299 -33.30 -15.07 2.42
CA THR A 299 -32.84 -16.38 2.01
C THR A 299 -32.57 -16.57 0.50
N ASP A 300 -31.43 -17.18 0.16
CA ASP A 300 -31.29 -18.11 -0.98
C ASP A 300 -30.16 -19.14 -0.65
N PRO A 301 -30.44 -20.46 -0.56
CA PRO A 301 -29.49 -21.45 -0.01
C PRO A 301 -28.58 -22.07 -1.09
N SER A 302 -27.79 -21.28 -1.82
CA SER A 302 -26.78 -21.83 -2.74
C SER A 302 -25.43 -21.09 -2.85
N SER A 303 -25.20 -20.01 -2.10
CA SER A 303 -23.89 -19.36 -2.08
C SER A 303 -23.07 -19.79 -0.86
N ARG A 304 -22.24 -20.83 -1.01
CA ARG A 304 -21.11 -21.08 -0.11
C ARG A 304 -20.18 -19.86 -0.20
N GLN A 305 -20.26 -18.98 0.79
CA GLN A 305 -19.31 -17.91 1.00
C GLN A 305 -17.95 -18.53 1.31
N SER A 306 -16.94 -18.13 0.54
CA SER A 306 -15.54 -18.49 0.74
C SER A 306 -14.98 -17.76 1.94
N SER A 307 -15.25 -18.29 3.13
CA SER A 307 -14.49 -18.03 4.34
C SER A 307 -13.59 -19.25 4.57
N ASN A 308 -12.28 -19.02 4.56
CA ASN A 308 -11.16 -19.96 4.79
C ASN A 308 -10.58 -20.63 3.54
N SER A 309 -9.46 -20.10 3.04
CA SER A 309 -8.60 -20.74 2.04
C SER A 309 -7.48 -21.57 2.69
N TYR A 310 -7.80 -22.39 3.70
CA TYR A 310 -6.86 -23.37 4.26
C TYR A 310 -7.59 -24.69 4.54
N SER A 311 -6.95 -25.77 4.10
CA SER A 311 -7.40 -27.16 4.01
C SER A 311 -8.33 -27.48 2.83
N GLU A 312 -7.72 -27.94 1.74
CA GLU A 312 -8.39 -28.83 0.78
C GLU A 312 -7.62 -30.14 0.83
N ASP A 313 -8.35 -31.19 1.21
CA ASP A 313 -7.90 -32.55 1.48
C ASP A 313 -7.41 -33.24 0.20
N PHE A 314 -6.34 -34.02 0.30
CA PHE A 314 -5.56 -34.55 -0.84
C PHE A 314 -6.24 -35.70 -1.62
N SER A 315 -7.57 -35.83 -1.61
CA SER A 315 -8.23 -37.05 -2.13
C SER A 315 -9.13 -36.88 -3.37
N ASP A 316 -9.41 -35.68 -3.87
CA ASP A 316 -10.47 -35.48 -4.89
C ASP A 316 -9.99 -35.29 -6.36
N ARG A 317 -8.75 -35.66 -6.69
CA ARG A 317 -8.12 -35.37 -8.01
C ARG A 317 -8.42 -36.36 -9.15
N LEU A 318 -9.65 -36.91 -9.27
CA LEU A 318 -9.95 -37.92 -10.30
C LEU A 318 -11.14 -37.66 -11.23
N ASP A 319 -11.69 -36.44 -11.32
CA ASP A 319 -12.75 -36.12 -12.29
C ASP A 319 -12.46 -34.85 -13.12
N PRO A 320 -11.97 -34.98 -14.37
CA PRO A 320 -11.59 -33.85 -15.22
C PRO A 320 -12.76 -32.99 -15.71
N SER A 321 -14.02 -33.37 -15.43
CA SER A 321 -15.21 -32.58 -15.82
C SER A 321 -15.64 -31.53 -14.78
N LYS A 322 -15.13 -31.62 -13.54
CA LYS A 322 -15.45 -30.69 -12.44
C LYS A 322 -14.42 -29.58 -12.26
N ASP A 323 -13.25 -29.70 -12.88
CA ASP A 323 -12.16 -28.72 -12.80
C ASP A 323 -12.56 -27.35 -13.37
N ASP A 324 -13.35 -27.29 -14.45
CA ASP A 324 -13.71 -26.02 -15.09
C ASP A 324 -14.66 -25.13 -14.25
N VAL A 325 -15.45 -25.74 -13.37
CA VAL A 325 -16.37 -25.02 -12.47
C VAL A 325 -15.70 -24.63 -11.15
N ASN A 326 -14.75 -25.44 -10.68
CA ASN A 326 -14.00 -25.18 -9.46
C ASN A 326 -12.80 -24.23 -9.66
N ASN A 327 -12.26 -24.13 -10.89
CA ASN A 327 -11.14 -23.23 -11.21
C ASN A 327 -11.59 -21.80 -11.58
N LEU A 328 -12.88 -21.49 -11.41
CA LEU A 328 -13.53 -20.22 -11.79
C LEU A 328 -13.16 -19.09 -10.81
N GLY A 329 -11.90 -18.65 -10.85
CA GLY A 329 -11.34 -17.63 -9.94
C GLY A 329 -9.87 -17.83 -9.58
N ASP A 330 -9.25 -18.92 -10.05
CA ASP A 330 -7.91 -19.33 -9.62
C ASP A 330 -6.79 -18.39 -10.07
N VAL A 331 -7.00 -17.65 -11.15
CA VAL A 331 -5.98 -16.75 -11.70
C VAL A 331 -6.53 -15.35 -11.86
N LEU A 332 -6.20 -14.52 -10.88
CA LEU A 332 -6.48 -13.11 -10.88
C LEU A 332 -5.35 -12.33 -11.56
N TYR A 333 -5.73 -11.40 -12.44
CA TYR A 333 -4.84 -10.51 -13.14
C TYR A 333 -5.11 -9.08 -12.67
N PRO A 334 -4.16 -8.41 -12.00
CA PRO A 334 -4.34 -7.04 -11.57
C PRO A 334 -4.39 -6.09 -12.77
N LEU A 335 -5.42 -5.25 -12.80
CA LEU A 335 -5.64 -4.21 -13.80
C LEU A 335 -5.01 -2.89 -13.38
N PHE A 336 -5.21 -2.50 -12.12
CA PHE A 336 -4.50 -1.40 -11.45
C PHE A 336 -4.60 -1.57 -9.94
N CYS A 337 -3.79 -0.82 -9.18
CA CYS A 337 -3.93 -0.74 -7.74
C CYS A 337 -3.76 0.69 -7.23
N VAL A 338 -4.06 0.87 -5.95
CA VAL A 338 -3.93 2.11 -5.21
C VAL A 338 -3.19 1.83 -3.90
N SER A 339 -2.09 2.55 -3.63
CA SER A 339 -1.33 2.40 -2.39
C SER A 339 -2.03 3.08 -1.23
N VAL A 340 -2.54 2.30 -0.29
CA VAL A 340 -3.21 2.78 0.94
C VAL A 340 -2.20 2.93 2.10
N HIS A 341 -0.94 3.22 1.79
CA HIS A 341 0.04 3.58 2.80
C HIS A 341 0.03 5.08 3.07
N GLU A 342 0.15 5.46 4.34
CA GLU A 342 0.18 6.86 4.79
C GLU A 342 1.18 7.74 4.03
N HIS A 343 2.37 7.22 3.72
CA HIS A 343 3.38 7.94 2.95
C HIS A 343 2.91 8.34 1.54
N ALA A 344 1.87 7.68 0.99
CA ALA A 344 1.33 7.95 -0.34
C ALA A 344 0.50 9.23 -0.41
N TRP A 345 -0.19 9.63 0.67
CA TRP A 345 -1.07 10.82 0.67
C TRP A 345 -0.76 11.82 1.78
N MET A 346 -0.01 11.47 2.83
CA MET A 346 0.34 12.44 3.86
C MET A 346 1.31 13.50 3.30
N SER A 347 2.19 13.09 2.39
CA SER A 347 3.19 13.97 1.77
C SER A 347 2.61 15.01 0.80
N THR A 348 1.36 14.85 0.36
CA THR A 348 0.68 15.80 -0.53
C THR A 348 0.04 16.97 0.21
N GLY A 349 -0.08 16.88 1.54
CA GLY A 349 -0.73 17.90 2.37
C GLY A 349 -2.22 17.68 2.62
N TYR A 350 -2.81 16.52 2.26
CA TYR A 350 -4.22 16.25 2.59
C TYR A 350 -4.47 16.03 4.10
N GLY A 351 -3.40 15.84 4.89
CA GLY A 351 -3.50 15.54 6.32
C GLY A 351 -3.94 14.11 6.63
N VAL A 352 -4.11 13.82 7.93
CA VAL A 352 -4.45 12.48 8.45
C VAL A 352 -5.82 12.01 7.95
N TRP A 353 -6.78 12.93 7.82
CA TRP A 353 -8.15 12.65 7.38
C TRP A 353 -8.35 12.83 5.86
N GLY A 354 -7.27 13.06 5.11
CA GLY A 354 -7.27 13.44 3.71
C GLY A 354 -7.49 12.32 2.68
N LYS A 355 -7.73 11.10 3.15
CA LYS A 355 -7.79 9.90 2.31
C LYS A 355 -8.94 9.94 1.28
N GLU A 356 -10.06 10.56 1.62
CA GLU A 356 -11.19 10.73 0.70
C GLU A 356 -10.84 11.66 -0.47
N GLU A 357 -10.18 12.78 -0.19
CA GLU A 357 -9.74 13.72 -1.23
C GLU A 357 -8.68 13.08 -2.14
N TRP A 358 -7.72 12.37 -1.54
CA TRP A 358 -6.73 11.58 -2.27
C TRP A 358 -7.39 10.61 -3.25
N MET A 359 -8.41 9.86 -2.81
CA MET A 359 -9.12 8.91 -3.66
C MET A 359 -9.94 9.60 -4.77
N LYS A 360 -10.54 10.78 -4.50
CA LYS A 360 -11.23 11.58 -5.53
C LYS A 360 -10.26 12.00 -6.63
N LYS A 361 -9.05 12.43 -6.27
CA LYS A 361 -8.02 12.90 -7.20
C LYS A 361 -7.33 11.77 -7.96
N PHE A 362 -7.24 10.57 -7.38
CA PHE A 362 -6.65 9.39 -8.04
C PHE A 362 -7.25 9.13 -9.43
N TRP A 363 -8.58 9.24 -9.57
CA TRP A 363 -9.26 8.97 -10.83
C TRP A 363 -8.89 9.90 -11.98
N SER A 364 -8.29 11.05 -11.69
CA SER A 364 -7.81 12.00 -12.72
C SER A 364 -6.53 11.56 -13.40
N VAL A 365 -5.70 10.74 -12.72
CA VAL A 365 -4.36 10.36 -13.17
C VAL A 365 -4.26 8.89 -13.62
N LEU A 366 -5.30 8.10 -13.41
CA LEU A 366 -5.30 6.68 -13.79
C LEU A 366 -5.21 6.52 -15.32
N ASP A 367 -4.26 5.71 -15.78
CA ASP A 367 -4.07 5.42 -17.20
C ASP A 367 -5.06 4.36 -17.72
N TRP A 368 -6.26 4.80 -18.10
CA TRP A 368 -7.32 3.92 -18.61
C TRP A 368 -6.99 3.20 -19.92
N ALA A 369 -6.07 3.73 -20.73
CA ALA A 369 -5.60 3.06 -21.95
C ALA A 369 -4.84 1.78 -21.58
N LYS A 370 -3.92 1.89 -20.63
CA LYS A 370 -3.14 0.73 -20.14
C LYS A 370 -4.00 -0.30 -19.42
N VAL A 371 -4.98 0.15 -18.63
CA VAL A 371 -5.97 -0.74 -18.00
C VAL A 371 -6.74 -1.51 -19.08
N SER A 372 -7.17 -0.82 -20.15
CA SER A 372 -7.86 -1.41 -21.29
C SER A 372 -7.01 -2.44 -22.02
N ASP A 373 -5.74 -2.14 -22.31
CA ASP A 373 -4.81 -3.07 -22.96
C ASP A 373 -4.58 -4.32 -22.12
N THR A 374 -4.48 -4.17 -20.81
CA THR A 374 -4.29 -5.29 -19.87
C THR A 374 -5.54 -6.17 -19.82
N TYR A 375 -6.71 -5.55 -19.68
CA TYR A 375 -7.99 -6.25 -19.72
C TYR A 375 -8.17 -7.02 -21.04
N ALA A 376 -7.94 -6.38 -22.18
CA ALA A 376 -8.05 -7.00 -23.49
C ALA A 376 -7.10 -8.19 -23.66
N ARG A 377 -5.86 -8.11 -23.15
CA ARG A 377 -4.89 -9.23 -23.20
C ARG A 377 -5.33 -10.44 -22.38
N VAL A 378 -5.98 -10.20 -21.25
CA VAL A 378 -6.51 -11.27 -20.38
C VAL A 378 -7.78 -11.86 -21.00
N ALA A 379 -8.76 -11.02 -21.34
CA ALA A 379 -10.05 -11.44 -21.87
C ALA A 379 -9.97 -12.10 -23.26
N SER A 380 -9.01 -11.73 -24.11
CA SER A 380 -8.79 -12.37 -25.42
C SER A 380 -8.11 -13.75 -25.34
N GLY A 381 -7.89 -14.30 -24.15
CA GLY A 381 -7.25 -15.61 -23.96
C GLY A 381 -5.74 -15.63 -24.28
N THR A 382 -5.12 -14.48 -24.56
CA THR A 382 -3.67 -14.39 -24.79
C THR A 382 -2.89 -14.59 -23.48
N GLY A 383 -3.49 -14.26 -22.33
CA GLY A 383 -2.95 -14.53 -20.99
C GLY A 383 -2.77 -16.02 -20.68
N ALA A 384 -3.65 -16.90 -21.18
CA ALA A 384 -3.53 -18.35 -21.02
C ALA A 384 -2.25 -18.90 -21.69
N LYS A 385 -1.83 -18.29 -22.82
CA LYS A 385 -0.60 -18.68 -23.53
C LYS A 385 0.68 -18.24 -22.81
N PHE A 386 0.63 -17.19 -21.99
CA PHE A 386 1.76 -16.75 -21.17
C PHE A 386 1.95 -17.61 -19.91
N ALA A 387 0.85 -18.09 -19.31
CA ALA A 387 0.90 -19.05 -18.21
C ALA A 387 1.40 -20.42 -18.68
N ALA A 388 0.90 -20.92 -19.82
CA ALA A 388 1.30 -22.21 -20.38
C ALA A 388 2.76 -22.28 -20.86
N LYS A 389 3.38 -21.15 -21.21
CA LYS A 389 4.80 -21.10 -21.62
C LYS A 389 5.80 -21.07 -20.46
N ARG A 390 5.36 -20.82 -19.23
CA ARG A 390 6.23 -20.83 -18.03
C ARG A 390 6.15 -22.12 -17.22
N SER A 391 5.28 -23.05 -17.58
CA SER A 391 5.02 -24.30 -16.84
C SER A 391 5.46 -25.56 -17.57
N LEU A 392 6.47 -25.50 -18.43
CA LEU A 392 7.11 -26.69 -19.00
C LEU A 392 8.61 -26.66 -18.65
N PRO A 393 9.18 -27.83 -18.31
CA PRO A 393 10.32 -27.98 -17.40
C PRO A 393 11.62 -27.31 -17.83
#